data_AF-A0A853PTX8-F1
#
_entry.id   AF-A0A853PTX8-F1
#
_cell.length_a   1.000
_cell.length_b   1.000
_cell.length_c   1.000
_cell.angle_alpha   90.00
_cell.angle_beta   90.00
_cell.angle_gamma   90.00
#
_symmetry.space_group_name_H-M   'P 1'
#
loop_
_entity.id
_entity.type
_entity.pdbx_description
1 polymer ?
#
loop_
_entity_poly.entity_id
_entity_poly.type
_entity_poly.pdbx_seq_one_letter_code
_entity_poly.pdbx_strand_id
1 'polypeptide(L)' 'MIRVRTDQSGSGIPKTYELTRPLFRISLLDLMEAVDQHLNCNQPDCEKMYARYHYAAHKLGIVNQMTRAYLSEIPLTDL' A
#
# COMPACT_ATOMS: atom_id res chain seq x y z
N MET A 1 0.43 3.09 -9.26
CA MET A 1 -0.39 1.89 -9.56
C MET A 1 -1.27 2.10 -10.78
N ILE A 2 -1.97 3.22 -10.87
CA ILE A 2 -2.74 3.65 -12.04
C ILE A 2 -2.13 4.95 -12.57
N ARG A 3 -2.06 5.12 -13.89
CA ARG A 3 -1.74 6.40 -14.52
C ARG A 3 -2.84 6.82 -15.48
N VAL A 4 -2.98 8.12 -15.63
CA VAL A 4 -3.88 8.74 -16.59
C VAL A 4 -3.31 8.56 -17.99
N ARG A 5 -4.10 8.00 -18.91
CA ARG A 5 -3.78 8.03 -20.34
C ARG A 5 -4.22 9.38 -20.90
N THR A 6 -3.29 10.07 -21.55
CA THR A 6 -3.60 11.28 -22.29
C THR A 6 -4.06 10.89 -23.69
N ASP A 7 -5.35 11.08 -23.95
CA ASP A 7 -5.89 10.98 -25.30
C ASP A 7 -5.36 12.18 -26.11
N GLN A 8 -4.77 11.94 -27.28
CA GLN A 8 -4.28 13.02 -28.18
C GLN A 8 -5.42 13.88 -28.77
N SER A 9 -6.67 13.58 -28.39
CA SER A 9 -7.88 14.19 -28.95
C SER A 9 -8.34 15.38 -28.12
N GLY A 10 -7.59 16.48 -28.11
CA GLY A 10 -8.00 17.90 -27.90
C GLY A 10 -8.99 18.32 -26.78
N SER A 11 -9.50 17.39 -25.98
CA SER A 11 -10.47 17.60 -24.91
C SER A 11 -9.71 17.35 -23.63
N GLY A 12 -9.45 18.41 -22.85
CA GLY A 12 -8.60 18.40 -21.66
C GLY A 12 -9.08 17.55 -20.47
N ILE A 13 -9.97 16.58 -20.71
CA ILE A 13 -10.44 15.63 -19.71
C ILE A 13 -9.88 14.25 -20.10
N PRO A 14 -8.92 13.70 -19.34
CA PRO A 14 -8.46 12.34 -19.57
C PRO A 14 -9.58 11.34 -19.30
N LYS A 15 -9.94 10.52 -20.29
CA LYS A 15 -11.07 9.57 -20.19
C LYS A 15 -10.66 8.15 -19.84
N THR A 16 -9.37 7.84 -19.89
CA THR A 16 -8.91 6.47 -19.68
C THR A 16 -7.76 6.40 -18.69
N TYR A 17 -7.78 5.33 -17.91
CA TYR A 17 -6.75 4.96 -16.94
C TYR A 17 -6.07 3.69 -17.42
N GLU A 18 -4.77 3.58 -17.18
CA GLU A 18 -4.04 2.35 -17.42
C GLU A 18 -3.17 1.98 -16.21
N LEU A 19 -2.91 0.69 -16.07
CA LEU A 19 -1.99 0.21 -15.04
C LEU A 19 -0.56 0.64 -15.38
N THR A 20 0.20 1.04 -14.36
CA THR A 20 1.62 1.38 -14.53
C THR A 20 2.53 0.14 -14.67
N ARG A 21 1.99 -1.05 -14.41
CA ARG A 21 2.65 -2.36 -14.50
C ARG A 21 1.59 -3.46 -14.67
N PRO A 22 1.96 -4.68 -15.14
CA PRO A 22 1.00 -5.78 -15.25
C PRO A 22 0.30 -6.11 -13.93
N LEU A 23 -0.95 -6.57 -14.00
CA LEU A 23 -1.78 -6.86 -12.82
C LEU A 23 -1.13 -7.86 -11.86
N PHE A 24 -0.50 -8.91 -12.39
CA PHE A 24 0.22 -9.92 -11.60
C PHE A 24 1.47 -9.38 -10.87
N ARG A 25 1.92 -8.16 -11.18
CA ARG A 25 3.00 -7.44 -10.48
C ARG A 25 2.48 -6.40 -9.49
N ILE A 26 1.18 -6.38 -9.24
CA ILE A 26 0.56 -5.54 -8.23
C ILE A 26 0.22 -6.47 -7.07
N SER A 27 0.85 -6.25 -5.92
CA SER A 27 0.58 -7.00 -4.70
C SER A 27 -0.63 -6.46 -3.96
N LEU A 28 -1.20 -7.24 -3.05
CA LEU A 28 -2.21 -6.77 -2.12
C LEU A 28 -1.69 -5.62 -1.25
N LEU A 29 -0.40 -5.65 -0.85
CA LEU A 29 0.22 -4.54 -0.14
C LEU A 29 0.18 -3.23 -0.96
N ASP A 30 0.50 -3.29 -2.26
CA ASP A 30 0.46 -2.11 -3.13
C ASP A 30 -0.93 -1.48 -3.21
N LEU A 31 -1.99 -2.32 -3.25
CA LEU A 31 -3.37 -1.86 -3.23
C LEU A 31 -3.69 -1.16 -1.91
N MET A 32 -3.37 -1.80 -0.78
CA MET A 32 -3.62 -1.27 0.57
C MET A 32 -2.95 0.10 0.78
N GLU A 33 -1.69 0.25 0.34
CA GLU A 33 -0.97 1.52 0.40
C GLU A 33 -1.58 2.58 -0.53
N ALA A 34 -2.08 2.20 -1.71
CA ALA A 34 -2.67 3.11 -2.67
C ALA A 34 -4.04 3.68 -2.24
N VAL A 35 -4.83 2.92 -1.46
CA VAL A 35 -6.15 3.35 -0.97
C VAL A 35 -6.09 4.03 0.40
N ASP A 36 -4.89 4.33 0.90
CA ASP A 36 -4.63 4.85 2.26
C ASP A 36 -5.19 3.93 3.38
N GLN A 37 -5.54 2.68 3.04
CA GLN A 37 -5.76 1.61 4.02
C GLN A 37 -4.40 1.06 4.41
N HIS A 38 -3.57 1.93 4.97
CA HIS A 38 -2.34 1.51 5.59
C HIS A 38 -2.69 0.43 6.62
N LEU A 39 -1.97 -0.68 6.58
CA LEU A 39 -1.83 -1.58 7.72
C LEU A 39 -1.03 -0.81 8.79
N ASN A 40 -1.66 0.22 9.36
CA ASN A 40 -0.99 1.23 10.14
C ASN A 40 -0.89 0.77 11.59
N CYS A 41 -0.13 -0.30 11.82
CA CYS A 41 0.22 -0.73 13.17
C CYS A 41 1.19 0.25 13.87
N ASN A 42 1.54 1.35 13.20
CA ASN A 42 2.50 2.35 13.64
C ASN A 42 1.86 3.69 14.07
N GLN A 43 0.53 3.82 13.97
CA GLN A 43 -0.20 4.96 14.53
C GLN A 43 -1.05 4.55 15.74
N PRO A 44 -1.10 5.39 16.79
CA PRO A 44 -0.59 6.77 16.84
C PRO A 44 0.94 6.81 17.03
N ASP A 45 1.58 7.76 16.35
CA ASP A 45 2.99 8.17 16.44
C ASP A 45 3.92 7.15 17.12
N CYS A 46 4.72 6.44 16.32
CA CYS A 46 5.68 5.44 16.80
C CYS A 46 6.40 5.91 18.07
N GLU A 47 6.88 7.16 18.16
CA GLU A 47 7.56 7.67 19.36
C GLU A 47 6.72 7.60 20.63
N LYS A 48 5.43 7.97 20.59
CA LYS A 48 4.56 7.94 21.79
C LYS A 48 4.25 6.50 22.20
N MET A 49 4.10 5.60 21.23
CA MET A 49 3.86 4.18 21.51
C MET A 49 5.13 3.47 22.01
N TYR A 50 6.29 3.75 21.41
CA TYR A 50 7.60 3.26 21.84
C TYR A 50 7.98 3.82 23.22
N ALA A 51 7.69 5.09 23.50
CA ALA A 51 7.92 5.70 24.81
C ALA A 51 7.01 5.12 25.90
N ARG A 52 5.77 4.76 25.56
CA ARG A 52 4.77 4.27 26.53
C ARG A 52 4.80 2.76 26.76
N TYR A 53 5.09 1.99 25.72
CA TYR A 53 4.91 0.53 25.73
C TYR A 53 6.19 -0.24 25.37
N HIS A 54 7.31 0.44 25.08
CA HIS A 54 8.64 -0.11 24.83
C HIS A 54 8.64 -1.46 24.10
N TYR A 55 8.77 -2.55 24.85
CA TYR A 55 8.85 -3.92 24.33
C TYR A 55 7.62 -4.35 23.51
N ALA A 56 6.42 -3.90 23.89
CA ALA A 56 5.21 -4.20 23.12
C ALA A 56 5.17 -3.42 21.79
N ALA A 57 5.67 -2.18 21.77
CA ALA A 57 5.81 -1.42 20.53
C ALA A 57 6.82 -2.07 19.57
N HIS A 58 7.93 -2.59 20.11
CA HIS A 58 8.90 -3.37 19.32
C HIS A 58 8.28 -4.64 18.72
N LYS A 59 7.53 -5.42 19.52
CA LYS A 59 6.80 -6.59 19.03
C LYS A 59 5.79 -6.23 17.95
N LEU A 60 5.06 -5.13 18.12
CA LEU A 60 4.11 -4.66 17.13
C LEU A 60 4.81 -4.23 15.83
N GLY A 61 6.00 -3.63 15.92
CA GLY A 61 6.86 -3.35 14.77
C GLY A 61 7.25 -4.62 14.00
N ILE A 62 7.63 -5.69 14.71
CA ILE A 62 7.93 -6.99 14.10
C ILE A 62 6.70 -7.56 13.39
N VAL A 63 5.54 -7.58 14.07
CA VAL A 63 4.28 -8.06 13.48
C VAL A 63 3.92 -7.24 12.23
N ASN A 64 4.05 -5.91 12.29
CA ASN A 64 3.80 -5.04 11.15
C ASN A 64 4.72 -5.39 9.96
N GLN A 65 6.02 -5.58 10.23
CA GLN A 65 6.98 -5.96 9.19
C GLN A 65 6.65 -7.33 8.58
N MET A 66 6.32 -8.33 9.40
CA MET A 66 5.94 -9.67 8.92
C MET A 66 4.68 -9.60 8.06
N THR A 67 3.64 -8.90 8.52
CA THR A 67 2.39 -8.75 7.76
C THR A 67 2.63 -8.06 6.42
N ARG A 68 3.46 -7.00 6.38
CA ARG A 68 3.84 -6.33 5.12
C ARG A 68 4.57 -7.28 4.16
N ALA A 69 5.48 -8.13 4.67
CA ALA A 69 6.17 -9.11 3.84
C ALA A 69 5.17 -10.09 3.19
N TYR A 70 4.28 -10.70 3.98
CA TYR A 70 3.27 -11.63 3.44
C TYR A 70 2.36 -10.98 2.40
N LEU A 71 1.89 -9.75 2.66
CA LEU A 71 1.00 -9.06 1.72
C LEU A 71 1.70 -8.62 0.43
N SER A 72 3.02 -8.41 0.47
CA SER A 72 3.82 -8.10 -0.73
C SER A 72 3.97 -9.32 -1.66
N GLU A 73 3.78 -10.53 -1.13
CA GLU A 73 3.90 -11.78 -1.88
C GLU A 73 2.57 -12.23 -2.53
N ILE A 74 1.43 -11.63 -2.14
CA ILE A 74 0.11 -11.97 -2.71
C ILE A 74 -0.15 -11.06 -3.92
N PRO A 75 -0.04 -11.54 -5.17
CA PRO A 75 -0.43 -10.76 -6.34
C PRO A 75 -1.96 -10.61 -6.40
N LEU A 76 -2.46 -9.50 -6.97
CA LEU A 76 -3.89 -9.25 -7.10
C LEU A 76 -4.63 -10.28 -7.98
N THR A 77 -3.89 -11.06 -8.77
CA THR A 77 -4.45 -12.15 -9.58
C THR A 77 -4.87 -13.37 -8.77
N ASP A 78 -4.45 -13.46 -7.52
CA ASP A 78 -4.75 -14.60 -6.62
C ASP A 78 -6.01 -14.36 -5.76
N LEU A 79 -6.69 -13.22 -5.96
CA LEU A 79 -7.95 -12.83 -5.33
C LEU A 79 -9.13 -13.13 -6.24
#